data_AF-A0A2G2YMN1-F1
#
_entry.id   AF-A0A2G2YMN1-F1
#
_cell.length_a   1.000
_cell.length_b   1.000
_cell.length_c   1.000
_cell.angle_alpha   90.00
_cell.angle_beta   90.00
_cell.angle_gamma   90.00
#
_symmetry.space_group_name_H-M   'P 1'
#
loop_
_entity.id
_entity.type
_entity.pdbx_description
1 polymer ?
#
loop_
_entity_poly.entity_id
_entity_poly.type
_entity_poly.pdbx_seq_one_letter_code
_entity_poly.pdbx_strand_id
1 'polypeptide(L)'
;MFLVGSEMTSSSVEWALTELLRHPEAMDKVKIEISIVGPNRKSEESDIDSFPYMQALIKESLHLHPPAPFLIPRETIHHTKFMVYDIPKGTQFLVNSWAIGRDPECWDDPISFLPERFLGSKVDVKGQHYELNSVCCWKKDMRCLAFRPSHDVFCSGIVASRIRMGAS
;
A
#
# COMPACT_ATOMS: atom_id res chain seq x y z
N MET A 1 7.98 1.20 20.30
CA MET A 1 6.75 1.20 19.47
C MET A 1 6.33 2.62 19.03
N PHE A 2 6.48 3.64 19.88
CA PHE A 2 6.11 5.03 19.59
C PHE A 2 6.81 5.66 18.37
N LEU A 3 8.15 5.57 18.29
CA LEU A 3 8.94 6.24 17.23
C LEU A 3 8.54 5.79 15.82
N VAL A 4 8.55 4.46 15.57
CA VAL A 4 8.20 3.87 14.28
C VAL A 4 6.77 4.23 13.85
N GLY A 5 5.82 4.23 14.79
CA GLY A 5 4.45 4.65 14.51
C GLY A 5 4.36 6.13 14.14
N SER A 6 5.03 6.99 14.93
CA SER A 6 5.04 8.44 14.74
C SER A 6 5.63 8.86 13.39
N GLU A 7 6.75 8.25 13.00
CA GLU A 7 7.41 8.56 11.72
C GLU A 7 6.54 8.15 10.52
N MET A 8 5.91 6.97 10.56
CA MET A 8 5.01 6.50 9.51
C MET A 8 3.76 7.38 9.39
N THR A 9 3.13 7.75 10.51
CA THR A 9 1.95 8.62 10.49
C THR A 9 2.29 10.02 10.01
N SER A 10 3.42 10.58 10.46
CA SER A 10 3.88 11.91 10.04
C SER A 10 4.11 11.96 8.53
N SER A 11 4.85 10.98 8.00
CA SER A 11 5.15 10.90 6.57
C SER A 11 3.88 10.71 5.73
N SER A 12 2.93 9.89 6.20
CA SER A 12 1.66 9.66 5.49
C SER A 12 0.81 10.93 5.42
N VAL A 13 0.73 11.69 6.51
CA VAL A 13 0.00 12.97 6.55
C VAL A 13 0.70 14.03 5.68
N GLU A 14 2.02 14.09 5.70
CA GLU A 14 2.80 15.01 4.87
C GLU A 14 2.54 14.79 3.37
N TRP A 15 2.56 13.54 2.91
CA TRP A 15 2.24 13.22 1.52
C TRP A 15 0.78 13.50 1.17
N ALA A 16 -0.17 13.16 2.05
CA ALA A 16 -1.57 13.43 1.81
C ALA A 16 -1.84 14.95 1.67
N LEU A 17 -1.22 15.77 2.53
CA LEU A 17 -1.30 17.23 2.43
C LEU A 17 -0.61 17.76 1.17
N THR A 18 0.54 17.19 0.81
CA THR A 18 1.26 17.57 -0.42
C THR A 18 0.41 17.31 -1.66
N GLU A 19 -0.24 16.16 -1.77
CA GLU A 19 -1.12 15.84 -2.90
C GLU A 19 -2.37 16.71 -2.91
N LEU A 20 -2.96 16.98 -1.76
CA LEU A 20 -4.08 17.93 -1.63
C LEU A 20 -3.72 19.34 -2.13
N LEU A 21 -2.51 19.82 -1.83
CA LEU A 21 -2.04 21.12 -2.31
C LEU A 21 -1.73 21.13 -3.80
N ARG A 22 -1.30 20.00 -4.36
CA ARG A 22 -1.04 19.84 -5.81
C ARG A 22 -2.33 19.67 -6.62
N HIS A 23 -3.39 19.15 -5.99
CA HIS A 23 -4.67 18.84 -6.61
C HIS A 23 -5.82 19.64 -5.95
N PRO A 24 -5.99 20.93 -6.30
CA PRO A 24 -7.01 21.79 -5.68
C PRO A 24 -8.45 21.26 -5.87
N GLU A 25 -8.71 20.51 -6.94
CA GLU A 25 -10.00 19.88 -7.19
C GLU A 25 -10.35 18.82 -6.13
N ALA A 26 -9.37 17.98 -5.76
CA ALA A 26 -9.53 17.00 -4.68
C ALA A 26 -9.69 17.70 -3.32
N MET A 27 -8.96 18.80 -3.10
CA MET A 27 -9.10 19.62 -1.90
C MET A 27 -10.52 20.18 -1.74
N ASP A 28 -11.12 20.68 -2.82
CA ASP A 28 -12.47 21.24 -2.76
C ASP A 28 -13.53 20.17 -2.51
N LYS A 29 -13.37 18.96 -3.07
CA LYS A 29 -14.22 17.81 -2.74
C LYS A 29 -14.14 17.42 -1.26
N VAL A 30 -12.93 17.38 -0.69
CA VAL A 30 -12.76 17.12 0.75
C VAL A 30 -13.42 18.21 1.60
N LYS A 31 -13.28 19.50 1.24
CA LYS A 31 -13.96 20.59 1.97
C LYS A 31 -15.48 20.46 1.91
N ILE A 32 -16.04 20.09 0.76
CA ILE A 32 -17.48 19.84 0.60
C ILE A 32 -17.92 18.69 1.51
N GLU A 33 -17.15 17.60 1.54
CA GLU A 33 -17.45 16.45 2.39
C GLU A 33 -17.38 16.80 3.90
N ILE A 34 -16.37 17.55 4.32
CA ILE A 34 -16.25 18.03 5.72
C ILE A 34 -17.40 18.97 6.08
N SER A 35 -17.94 19.74 5.11
CA SER A 35 -19.07 20.64 5.36
C SER A 35 -20.35 19.92 5.81
N ILE A 36 -20.46 18.61 5.58
CA ILE A 36 -21.61 17.77 5.99
C ILE A 36 -21.75 17.72 7.52
N VAL A 37 -20.65 17.77 8.27
CA VAL A 37 -20.68 17.81 9.76
C VAL A 37 -21.23 19.14 10.29
N GLY A 38 -21.24 20.18 9.46
CA GLY A 38 -21.74 21.50 9.79
C GLY A 38 -20.76 22.34 10.63
N PRO A 39 -20.95 23.67 10.68
CA PRO A 39 -19.99 24.59 11.31
C PRO A 39 -19.95 24.54 12.84
N ASN A 40 -20.92 23.87 13.47
CA ASN A 40 -21.12 23.91 14.92
C ASN A 40 -20.50 22.73 15.68
N ARG A 41 -19.94 21.74 14.96
CA ARG A 41 -19.32 20.54 15.56
C ARG A 41 -17.94 20.33 14.92
N LYS A 42 -16.97 19.91 15.73
CA LYS A 42 -15.67 19.45 15.23
C LYS A 42 -15.83 18.01 14.73
N SER A 43 -15.18 17.66 13.63
CA SER A 43 -15.13 16.28 13.14
C SER A 43 -14.56 15.36 14.22
N GLU A 44 -15.30 14.31 14.55
CA GLU A 44 -14.87 13.26 15.48
C GLU A 44 -14.48 11.99 14.71
N GLU A 45 -13.79 11.07 15.37
CA GLU A 45 -13.40 9.78 14.76
C GLU A 45 -14.62 8.95 14.35
N SER A 46 -15.75 9.10 15.04
CA SER A 46 -17.03 8.47 14.70
C SER A 46 -17.60 8.94 13.36
N ASP A 47 -17.19 10.11 12.86
CA ASP A 47 -17.66 10.68 11.60
C ASP A 47 -16.86 10.13 10.39
N ILE A 48 -15.78 9.37 10.62
CA ILE A 48 -14.90 8.85 9.55
C ILE A 48 -15.69 8.06 8.50
N ASP A 49 -16.69 7.26 8.91
CA ASP A 49 -17.53 6.48 8.00
C ASP A 49 -18.40 7.36 7.09
N SER A 50 -18.62 8.62 7.47
CA SER A 50 -19.35 9.62 6.68
C SER A 50 -18.46 10.37 5.68
N PHE A 51 -17.16 10.06 5.65
CA PHE A 51 -16.17 10.73 4.80
C PHE A 51 -15.52 9.80 3.77
N PRO A 52 -16.30 9.20 2.84
CA PRO A 52 -15.78 8.26 1.86
C PRO A 52 -14.70 8.85 0.94
N TYR A 53 -14.78 10.13 0.58
CA TYR A 53 -13.79 10.79 -0.27
C TYR A 53 -12.46 11.01 0.46
N MET A 54 -12.50 11.47 1.71
CA MET A 54 -11.31 11.59 2.55
C MET A 54 -10.64 10.23 2.77
N GLN A 55 -11.42 9.16 3.00
CA GLN A 55 -10.87 7.82 3.10
C GLN A 55 -10.21 7.38 1.78
N ALA A 56 -10.86 7.63 0.65
CA ALA A 56 -10.34 7.30 -0.68
C ALA A 56 -9.04 8.05 -0.99
N LEU A 57 -8.96 9.32 -0.59
CA LEU A 57 -7.78 10.15 -0.71
C LEU A 57 -6.60 9.63 0.11
N ILE A 58 -6.84 9.22 1.36
CA ILE A 58 -5.79 8.63 2.21
C ILE A 58 -5.28 7.32 1.59
N LYS A 59 -6.19 6.49 1.05
CA LYS A 59 -5.81 5.25 0.35
C LYS A 59 -4.94 5.51 -0.87
N GLU A 60 -5.30 6.46 -1.72
CA GLU A 60 -4.51 6.83 -2.90
C GLU A 60 -3.17 7.47 -2.52
N SER A 61 -3.12 8.29 -1.46
CA SER A 61 -1.86 8.82 -0.96
C SER A 61 -0.93 7.71 -0.45
N LEU A 62 -1.46 6.68 0.22
CA LEU A 62 -0.66 5.54 0.69
C LEU A 62 -0.23 4.60 -0.44
N HIS A 63 -1.04 4.53 -1.49
CA HIS A 63 -0.75 3.78 -2.71
C HIS A 63 0.45 4.39 -3.45
N LEU A 64 0.43 5.70 -3.69
CA LEU A 64 1.53 6.40 -4.35
C LEU A 64 2.73 6.60 -3.43
N HIS A 65 2.51 6.93 -2.16
CA HIS A 65 3.59 7.27 -1.22
C HIS A 65 3.58 6.35 0.01
N PRO A 66 3.91 5.05 -0.15
CA PRO A 66 3.95 4.15 0.97
C PRO A 66 5.06 4.57 1.94
N PRO A 67 4.78 4.79 3.24
CA PRO A 67 5.80 5.20 4.22
C PRO A 67 6.88 4.14 4.45
N ALA A 68 6.62 2.89 4.04
CA ALA A 68 7.57 1.79 4.07
C ALA A 68 7.64 1.11 2.68
N PRO A 69 8.44 1.64 1.74
CA PRO A 69 8.46 1.18 0.34
C PRO A 69 9.00 -0.25 0.18
N PHE A 70 9.85 -0.74 1.10
CA PHE A 70 10.43 -2.08 1.05
C PHE A 70 9.88 -3.06 2.11
N LEU A 71 8.82 -2.64 2.84
CA LEU A 71 8.26 -3.35 3.98
C LEU A 71 9.34 -3.88 4.96
N ILE A 72 8.96 -4.73 5.91
CA ILE A 72 9.92 -5.32 6.86
C ILE A 72 10.57 -6.53 6.19
N PRO A 73 11.92 -6.60 6.12
CA PRO A 73 12.62 -7.75 5.57
C PRO A 73 12.22 -9.06 6.27
N ARG A 74 12.02 -10.12 5.50
CA ARG A 74 11.69 -11.46 6.00
C ARG A 74 12.75 -12.46 5.62
N GLU A 75 12.94 -13.48 6.43
CA GLU A 75 13.93 -14.52 6.18
C GLU A 75 13.25 -15.89 6.01
N THR A 76 13.69 -16.68 5.03
CA THR A 76 13.22 -18.07 4.88
C THR A 76 13.71 -18.96 6.00
N ILE A 77 12.76 -19.60 6.69
CA ILE A 77 13.04 -20.55 7.78
C ILE A 77 13.46 -21.92 7.23
N HIS A 78 12.99 -22.27 6.03
CA HIS A 78 13.27 -23.53 5.35
C HIS A 78 13.57 -23.29 3.86
N HIS A 79 14.27 -24.23 3.24
CA HIS A 79 14.43 -24.26 1.79
C HIS A 79 13.05 -24.35 1.13
N THR A 80 12.71 -23.41 0.26
CA THR A 80 11.37 -23.27 -0.33
C THR A 80 11.50 -22.97 -1.81
N LYS A 81 10.62 -23.56 -2.61
CA LYS A 81 10.45 -23.17 -4.01
C LYS A 81 9.46 -22.01 -4.11
N PHE A 82 9.86 -20.95 -4.80
CA PHE A 82 8.98 -19.84 -5.10
C PHE A 82 8.93 -19.63 -6.61
N MET A 83 7.75 -19.83 -7.20
CA MET A 83 7.58 -19.88 -8.66
C MET A 83 8.57 -20.87 -9.30
N VAL A 84 9.47 -20.38 -10.15
CA VAL A 84 10.52 -21.17 -10.82
C VAL A 84 11.85 -21.19 -10.07
N TYR A 85 11.94 -20.50 -8.93
CA TYR A 85 13.20 -20.31 -8.19
C TYR A 85 13.30 -21.19 -6.95
N ASP A 86 14.45 -21.83 -6.77
CA ASP A 86 14.83 -22.52 -5.54
C ASP A 86 15.46 -21.52 -4.56
N ILE A 87 14.80 -21.33 -3.41
CA ILE A 87 15.22 -20.34 -2.43
C ILE A 87 15.78 -21.02 -1.19
N PRO A 88 17.09 -20.85 -0.91
CA PRO A 88 17.70 -21.47 0.25
C PRO A 88 17.18 -20.87 1.56
N LYS A 89 17.28 -21.67 2.62
CA LYS A 89 17.07 -21.21 3.99
C LYS A 89 18.02 -20.04 4.29
N GLY A 90 17.54 -19.05 5.03
CA GLY A 90 18.31 -17.87 5.40
C GLY A 90 18.41 -16.80 4.31
N THR A 91 17.54 -16.87 3.29
CA THR A 91 17.45 -15.83 2.26
C THR A 91 16.54 -14.73 2.77
N GLN A 92 17.00 -13.47 2.68
CA GLN A 92 16.18 -12.32 2.99
C GLN A 92 15.35 -11.88 1.78
N PHE A 93 14.09 -11.57 2.03
CA PHE A 93 13.08 -11.10 1.09
C PHE A 93 12.60 -9.72 1.51
N LEU A 94 12.54 -8.82 0.54
CA LEU A 94 11.91 -7.52 0.68
C LEU A 94 10.80 -7.42 -0.35
N VAL A 95 9.66 -6.88 0.08
CA VAL A 95 8.52 -6.62 -0.80
C VAL A 95 8.51 -5.13 -1.11
N ASN A 96 8.72 -4.81 -2.38
CA ASN A 96 8.72 -3.47 -2.93
C ASN A 96 7.27 -3.02 -3.16
N SER A 97 6.63 -2.53 -2.10
CA SER A 97 5.27 -1.99 -2.17
C SER A 97 5.18 -0.78 -3.10
N TRP A 98 6.26 0.00 -3.22
CA TRP A 98 6.33 1.16 -4.11
C TRP A 98 6.26 0.79 -5.60
N ALA A 99 6.91 -0.31 -6.00
CA ALA A 99 6.83 -0.82 -7.37
C ALA A 99 5.46 -1.45 -7.66
N ILE A 100 4.91 -2.22 -6.72
CA ILE A 100 3.59 -2.85 -6.88
C ILE A 100 2.49 -1.79 -7.04
N GLY A 101 2.56 -0.71 -6.25
CA GLY A 101 1.64 0.42 -6.39
C GLY A 101 1.85 1.28 -7.64
N ARG A 102 2.84 0.94 -8.49
CA ARG A 102 3.10 1.66 -9.74
C ARG A 102 3.05 0.75 -10.96
N ASP A 103 2.65 -0.50 -10.77
CA ASP A 103 2.62 -1.47 -11.85
C ASP A 103 1.41 -1.22 -12.76
N PRO A 104 1.61 -0.89 -14.05
CA PRO A 104 0.52 -0.70 -14.99
C PRO A 104 -0.29 -1.99 -15.27
N GLU A 105 0.24 -3.17 -14.93
CA GLU A 105 -0.52 -4.43 -15.02
C GLU A 105 -1.53 -4.58 -13.88
N CYS A 106 -1.33 -3.87 -12.76
CA CYS A 106 -2.21 -3.92 -11.59
C CYS A 106 -3.11 -2.69 -11.47
N TRP A 107 -2.66 -1.54 -11.96
CA TRP A 107 -3.33 -0.26 -11.78
C TRP A 107 -3.41 0.54 -13.08
N ASP A 108 -4.62 0.93 -13.47
CA ASP A 108 -4.83 1.86 -14.58
C ASP A 108 -4.30 3.25 -14.20
N ASP A 109 -3.46 3.88 -15.03
CA ASP A 109 -2.79 5.17 -14.73
C ASP A 109 -2.10 5.20 -13.35
N PRO A 110 -1.07 4.35 -13.13
CA PRO A 110 -0.48 4.08 -11.82
C PRO A 110 0.31 5.26 -11.19
N ILE A 111 0.60 6.29 -11.97
CA ILE A 111 1.40 7.45 -11.55
C ILE A 111 0.50 8.64 -11.20
N SER A 112 -0.74 8.64 -11.66
CA SER A 112 -1.70 9.73 -11.49
C SER A 112 -2.37 9.62 -10.13
N PHE A 113 -2.49 10.75 -9.42
CA PHE A 113 -3.24 10.82 -8.17
C PHE A 113 -4.75 10.90 -8.46
N LEU A 114 -5.46 9.78 -8.29
CA LEU A 114 -6.89 9.64 -8.57
C LEU A 114 -7.64 9.00 -7.39
N PRO A 115 -7.99 9.79 -6.36
CA PRO A 115 -8.77 9.31 -5.21
C PRO A 115 -10.07 8.59 -5.60
N GLU A 116 -10.67 8.98 -6.72
CA GLU A 116 -11.91 8.44 -7.26
C GLU A 116 -11.85 6.93 -7.48
N ARG A 117 -10.65 6.38 -7.69
CA ARG A 117 -10.40 4.95 -7.81
C ARG A 117 -10.87 4.14 -6.60
N PHE A 118 -10.76 4.72 -5.41
CA PHE A 118 -11.13 4.03 -4.18
C PHE A 118 -12.57 4.29 -3.74
N LEU A 119 -13.28 5.19 -4.40
CA LEU A 119 -14.69 5.47 -4.12
C LEU A 119 -15.56 4.27 -4.48
N GLY A 120 -16.31 3.74 -3.50
CA GLY A 120 -17.13 2.55 -3.68
C GLY A 120 -16.35 1.25 -3.88
N SER A 121 -15.01 1.31 -3.86
CA SER A 121 -14.16 0.13 -3.93
C SER A 121 -14.19 -0.63 -2.60
N LYS A 122 -14.13 -1.96 -2.66
CA LYS A 122 -13.93 -2.79 -1.45
C LYS A 122 -12.47 -2.85 -1.01
N VAL A 123 -11.56 -2.19 -1.76
CA VAL A 123 -10.12 -2.23 -1.52
C VAL A 123 -9.81 -1.55 -0.21
N ASP A 124 -9.19 -2.30 0.72
CA ASP A 124 -8.92 -1.85 2.08
C ASP A 124 -7.45 -2.07 2.44
N VAL A 125 -6.91 -1.13 3.20
CA VAL A 125 -5.56 -1.11 3.75
C VAL A 125 -5.38 -2.24 4.79
N LYS A 126 -6.46 -2.89 5.23
CA LYS A 126 -6.42 -4.00 6.19
C LYS A 126 -5.79 -5.30 5.66
N GLY A 127 -5.33 -5.34 4.40
CA GLY A 127 -4.52 -6.43 3.88
C GLY A 127 -5.29 -7.57 3.23
N GLN A 128 -6.56 -7.36 2.89
CA GLN A 128 -7.32 -8.30 2.08
C GLN A 128 -7.06 -8.12 0.58
N HIS A 129 -6.47 -6.99 0.20
CA HIS A 129 -6.14 -6.62 -1.16
C HIS A 129 -4.63 -6.37 -1.28
N TYR A 130 -3.93 -7.29 -1.94
CA TYR A 130 -2.47 -7.28 -2.07
C TYR A 130 -1.93 -6.18 -2.99
N GLU A 131 -2.81 -5.55 -3.77
CA GLU A 131 -2.49 -4.39 -4.61
C GLU A 131 -2.24 -3.16 -3.72
N LEU A 132 -3.00 -3.02 -2.61
CA LEU A 132 -2.85 -1.95 -1.62
C LEU A 132 -2.17 -2.50 -0.36
N ASN A 133 -0.86 -2.69 -0.45
CA ASN A 133 -0.05 -3.30 0.60
C ASN A 133 0.11 -2.40 1.83
N SER A 134 -0.42 -2.83 2.97
CA SER A 134 -0.12 -2.22 4.27
C SER A 134 0.93 -2.99 5.07
N VAL A 135 1.68 -2.27 5.90
CA VAL A 135 2.69 -2.83 6.81
C VAL A 135 2.11 -3.91 7.74
N CYS A 136 0.83 -3.80 8.10
CA CYS A 136 0.16 -4.74 9.01
C CYS A 136 -0.20 -6.08 8.35
N CYS A 137 -0.54 -6.10 7.06
CA CYS A 137 -0.96 -7.30 6.33
C CYS A 137 0.07 -8.43 6.43
N TRP A 138 1.35 -8.08 6.37
CA TRP A 138 2.41 -9.07 6.25
C TRP A 138 2.77 -9.73 7.59
N LYS A 139 2.37 -9.20 8.75
CA LYS A 139 2.77 -9.74 10.07
C LYS A 139 2.46 -11.22 10.30
N LYS A 140 1.50 -11.84 9.58
CA LYS A 140 0.99 -13.18 9.93
C LYS A 140 1.25 -14.34 8.96
N ASP A 141 1.50 -14.16 7.67
CA ASP A 141 1.69 -15.32 6.79
C ASP A 141 2.54 -15.03 5.54
N MET A 142 3.61 -15.80 5.36
CA MET A 142 4.42 -15.84 4.13
C MET A 142 3.76 -16.74 3.05
N ARG A 143 2.67 -17.43 3.40
CA ARG A 143 1.90 -18.33 2.53
C ARG A 143 1.09 -17.61 1.45
N CYS A 144 0.84 -16.31 1.61
CA CYS A 144 0.08 -15.51 0.65
C CYS A 144 0.88 -15.07 -0.59
N LEU A 145 2.17 -15.40 -0.68
CA LEU A 145 2.98 -15.13 -1.88
C LEU A 145 2.56 -15.98 -3.10
N ALA A 146 1.70 -16.97 -2.91
CA ALA A 146 1.18 -17.82 -3.97
C ALA A 146 -0.33 -17.63 -4.07
N PHE A 147 -0.83 -16.67 -4.88
CA PHE A 147 -2.08 -16.84 -5.63
C PHE A 147 -2.38 -15.66 -6.58
N ARG A 148 -1.77 -15.70 -7.78
CA ARG A 148 -2.45 -15.53 -9.09
C ARG A 148 -1.43 -15.90 -10.19
N PRO A 149 -1.78 -16.76 -11.16
CA PRO A 149 -0.89 -17.21 -12.23
C PRO A 149 -0.87 -16.22 -13.40
N SER A 150 -0.76 -14.92 -13.13
CA SER A 150 -0.41 -13.91 -14.14
C SER A 150 1.08 -13.62 -13.95
N HIS A 151 1.87 -14.00 -14.95
CA HIS A 151 3.19 -14.62 -14.76
C HIS A 151 4.34 -13.68 -14.39
N ASP A 152 4.18 -12.36 -14.35
CA ASP A 152 5.34 -11.44 -14.32
C ASP A 152 5.33 -10.35 -13.21
N VAL A 153 4.15 -9.87 -12.78
CA VAL A 153 3.99 -8.80 -11.75
C VAL A 153 4.77 -9.08 -10.46
N PHE A 154 4.77 -10.33 -10.00
CA PHE A 154 5.25 -10.65 -8.66
C PHE A 154 6.77 -10.69 -8.52
N CYS A 155 7.50 -10.89 -9.63
CA CYS A 155 8.97 -10.89 -9.62
C CYS A 155 9.57 -9.48 -9.57
N SER A 156 8.89 -8.46 -10.10
CA SER A 156 9.37 -7.06 -10.03
C SER A 156 9.29 -6.48 -8.61
N GLY A 157 8.39 -7.02 -7.77
CA GLY A 157 8.18 -6.57 -6.41
C GLY A 157 9.08 -7.22 -5.36
N ILE A 158 9.68 -8.39 -5.62
CA ILE A 158 10.40 -9.15 -4.59
C ILE A 158 11.90 -9.09 -4.83
N VAL A 159 12.60 -8.33 -3.99
CA VAL A 159 14.06 -8.32 -3.98
C VAL A 159 14.53 -9.37 -2.98
N ALA A 160 15.30 -10.35 -3.45
CA ALA A 160 15.92 -11.36 -2.62
C ALA A 160 17.44 -11.31 -2.72
N SER A 161 18.13 -11.30 -1.58
CA SER A 161 19.59 -11.09 -1.52
C SER A 161 20.43 -12.32 -1.87
N ARG A 162 19.81 -13.48 -2.09
CA ARG A 162 20.53 -14.78 -2.18
C ARG A 162 19.88 -15.84 -3.07
N ILE A 163 19.30 -15.43 -4.20
CA ILE A 163 18.79 -16.38 -5.20
C ILE A 163 19.99 -17.01 -5.92
N ARG A 164 20.14 -18.33 -5.85
CA ARG A 164 20.95 -19.06 -6.83
C ARG A 164 20.08 -19.21 -8.08
N MET A 165 20.40 -18.49 -9.15
CA MET A 165 19.84 -18.82 -10.45
C MET A 165 20.34 -20.22 -10.81
N GLY A 166 19.43 -21.19 -10.82
CA GLY A 166 19.74 -22.52 -11.31
C GLY A 166 20.08 -22.41 -12.79
N ALA A 167 21.37 -22.45 -13.11
CA ALA A 167 21.80 -22.73 -14.47
C ALA A 167 21.43 -24.19 -14.77
N SER A 168 20.48 -24.39 -15.69
CA SER A 168 20.29 -25.66 -16.39
C SER A 168 21.29 -25.80 -17.52
#